data_AF-A0A164B9J0-F1
#
_entry.id   AF-A0A164B9J0-F1
#
_cell.length_a   1.000
_cell.length_b   1.000
_cell.length_c   1.000
_cell.angle_alpha   90.00
_cell.angle_beta   90.00
_cell.angle_gamma   90.00
#
_symmetry.space_group_name_H-M   'P 1'
#
loop_
_entity.id
_entity.type
_entity.pdbx_description
1 polymer ?
#
loop_
_entity_poly.entity_id
_entity_poly.type
_entity_poly.pdbx_seq_one_letter_code
_entity_poly.pdbx_strand_id
1 'polypeptide(L)'
;MTVPLFSAFAGPKLLASGPLAEVAIAIKIATGAIADPIIIFDNATGKSLDIDLRGSHREVVARLPQPTTIEPETDAPAEPRGRGRPKLGVVAREITLLPRHWDWLGAQPGGASVALRKLVENARRASGDRDRQRAARDAAYHFMSTMAGDRPGFEEASRALFAGDRQRFTELIANWPVDIRDHIVILAFRDQAAAPPA
;
A
#
# COMPACT_ATOMS: atom_id res chain seq x y z
N MET A 1 -2.89 11.49 3.61
CA MET A 1 -2.36 11.83 2.27
C MET A 1 -2.24 10.54 1.48
N THR A 2 -2.79 10.48 0.28
CA THR A 2 -2.63 9.33 -0.63
C THR A 2 -1.21 9.29 -1.16
N VAL A 3 -0.50 8.17 -0.99
CA VAL A 3 0.83 8.00 -1.58
C VAL A 3 0.65 7.87 -3.10
N PRO A 4 1.38 8.65 -3.92
CA PRO A 4 1.36 8.48 -5.37
C PRO A 4 1.80 7.07 -5.76
N LEU A 5 1.33 6.55 -6.89
CA LEU A 5 1.63 5.17 -7.30
C LEU A 5 3.11 4.97 -7.65
N PHE A 6 3.72 5.94 -8.33
CA PHE A 6 5.10 5.87 -8.76
C PHE A 6 5.87 7.14 -8.39
N SER A 7 7.18 6.98 -8.20
CA SER A 7 8.12 8.09 -7.98
C SER A 7 9.39 7.87 -8.79
N ALA A 8 9.92 8.92 -9.41
CA ALA A 8 11.17 8.89 -10.14
C ALA A 8 12.21 9.78 -9.47
N PHE A 9 13.42 9.24 -9.32
CA PHE A 9 14.57 9.92 -8.72
C PHE A 9 15.72 10.04 -9.71
N ALA A 10 16.40 11.18 -9.71
CA ALA A 10 17.72 11.36 -10.31
C ALA A 10 18.73 11.49 -9.18
N GLY A 11 19.53 10.45 -8.96
CA GLY A 11 20.40 10.37 -7.78
C GLY A 11 19.60 10.65 -6.50
N PRO A 12 20.00 11.62 -5.65
CA PRO A 12 19.30 11.90 -4.40
C PRO A 12 18.05 12.79 -4.53
N LYS A 13 17.66 13.19 -5.76
CA LYS A 13 16.59 14.17 -6.00
C LYS A 13 15.34 13.54 -6.57
N LEU A 14 14.18 13.88 -6.00
CA LEU A 14 12.88 13.50 -6.55
C LEU A 14 12.59 14.34 -7.80
N LEU A 15 12.36 13.68 -8.93
CA LEU A 15 12.02 14.34 -10.20
C LEU A 15 10.52 14.50 -10.39
N ALA A 16 9.79 13.42 -10.17
CA ALA A 16 8.35 13.37 -10.42
C ALA A 16 7.71 12.28 -9.57
N SER A 17 6.43 12.46 -9.25
CA SER A 17 5.65 11.44 -8.58
C SER A 17 4.19 11.52 -8.98
N GLY A 18 3.57 10.36 -9.24
CA GLY A 18 2.21 10.30 -9.74
C GLY A 18 1.91 8.99 -10.48
N PRO A 19 0.92 8.99 -11.38
CA PRO A 19 0.68 7.89 -12.31
C PRO A 19 1.90 7.64 -13.21
N LEU A 20 2.10 6.38 -13.62
CA LEU A 20 3.29 5.99 -14.40
C LEU A 20 3.44 6.77 -15.71
N ALA A 21 2.33 7.11 -16.37
CA ALA A 21 2.33 7.90 -17.61
C ALA A 21 2.89 9.31 -17.40
N GLU A 22 2.48 9.99 -16.32
CA GLU A 22 2.96 11.33 -16.00
C GLU A 22 4.44 11.31 -15.61
N VAL A 23 4.84 10.31 -14.82
CA VAL A 23 6.24 10.10 -14.44
C VAL A 23 7.11 9.84 -15.68
N ALA A 24 6.69 8.97 -16.59
CA ALA A 24 7.43 8.66 -17.82
C ALA A 24 7.59 9.90 -18.74
N ILE A 25 6.54 10.72 -18.87
CA ILE A 25 6.59 11.98 -19.62
C ILE A 25 7.54 12.96 -18.96
N ALA A 26 7.47 13.13 -17.63
CA ALA A 26 8.34 14.04 -16.89
C ALA A 26 9.82 13.67 -17.05
N ILE A 27 10.15 12.37 -16.97
CA ILE A 27 11.52 11.88 -17.20
C ILE A 27 11.98 12.24 -18.61
N LYS A 28 11.12 12.03 -19.62
CA LYS A 28 11.46 12.29 -21.01
C LYS A 28 11.72 13.77 -21.30
N ILE A 29 10.94 14.67 -20.69
CA ILE A 29 11.14 16.12 -20.78
C ILE A 29 12.46 16.52 -20.12
N ALA A 30 12.81 15.88 -19.00
CA ALA A 30 14.03 16.16 -18.26
C ALA A 30 15.29 15.48 -18.86
N THR A 31 15.10 14.53 -19.78
CA THR A 31 16.19 13.79 -20.43
C THR A 31 17.06 14.75 -21.24
N GLY A 32 18.37 14.76 -20.95
CA GLY A 32 19.35 15.67 -21.56
C GLY A 32 19.78 16.84 -20.66
N ALA A 33 18.98 17.21 -19.66
CA ALA A 33 19.36 18.20 -18.65
C ALA A 33 19.92 17.56 -17.36
N ILE A 34 19.64 16.27 -17.16
CA ILE A 34 20.04 15.50 -15.97
C ILE A 34 21.18 14.55 -16.35
N ALA A 35 22.28 14.62 -15.59
CA ALA A 35 23.42 13.73 -15.75
C ALA A 35 23.31 12.45 -14.91
N ASP A 36 22.55 12.50 -13.81
CA ASP A 36 22.39 11.36 -12.90
C ASP A 36 21.47 10.28 -13.50
N PRO A 37 21.74 8.99 -13.23
CA PRO A 37 20.83 7.90 -13.57
C PRO A 37 19.45 8.10 -12.94
N ILE A 38 18.41 7.86 -13.73
CA ILE A 38 17.03 7.97 -13.31
C ILE A 38 16.50 6.59 -12.92
N ILE A 39 15.93 6.47 -11.72
CA ILE A 39 15.33 5.25 -11.20
C ILE A 39 13.86 5.54 -10.89
N ILE A 40 12.97 4.67 -11.37
CA ILE A 40 11.53 4.73 -11.09
C ILE A 40 11.21 3.68 -10.04
N PHE A 41 10.39 4.04 -9.06
CA PHE A 41 9.92 3.15 -8.03
C PHE A 41 8.41 2.98 -8.11
N ASP A 42 7.95 1.75 -7.92
CA ASP A 42 6.56 1.44 -7.56
C ASP A 42 6.42 1.64 -6.04
N ASN A 43 5.65 2.63 -5.63
CA ASN A 43 5.49 2.98 -4.21
C ASN A 43 4.63 1.97 -3.44
N ALA A 44 3.90 1.08 -4.13
CA ALA A 44 3.18 -0.01 -3.47
C ALA A 44 4.17 -1.03 -2.89
N THR A 45 5.25 -1.32 -3.64
CA THR A 45 6.21 -2.39 -3.34
C THR A 45 7.61 -1.89 -2.97
N GLY A 46 7.92 -0.61 -3.21
CA GLY A 46 9.25 -0.01 -3.02
C GLY A 46 10.31 -0.45 -4.02
N LYS A 47 9.93 -1.23 -5.05
CA LYS A 47 10.87 -1.82 -6.00
C LYS A 47 11.11 -0.91 -7.19
N SER A 48 12.31 -0.97 -7.75
CA SER A 48 12.64 -0.28 -8.99
C SER A 48 11.89 -0.91 -10.17
N LEU A 49 11.33 -0.07 -11.02
CA LEU A 49 10.68 -0.43 -12.26
C LEU A 49 11.52 0.06 -13.44
N ASP A 50 11.86 -0.86 -14.34
CA ASP A 50 12.51 -0.51 -15.60
C ASP A 50 11.43 -0.31 -16.69
N ILE A 51 11.48 0.84 -17.38
CA ILE A 51 10.57 1.15 -18.48
C ILE A 51 11.33 1.65 -19.69
N ASP A 52 10.93 1.20 -20.87
CA ASP A 52 11.48 1.70 -22.12
C ASP A 52 10.91 3.07 -22.48
N LEU A 53 11.75 4.11 -22.37
CA LEU A 53 11.39 5.50 -22.65
C LEU A 53 11.68 5.94 -24.10
N ARG A 54 12.13 5.03 -24.97
CA ARG A 54 12.47 5.33 -26.38
C ARG A 54 11.22 5.63 -27.22
N GLY A 55 11.35 6.52 -28.20
CA GLY A 55 10.29 6.82 -29.17
C GLY A 55 9.56 8.14 -28.91
N SER A 56 8.30 8.29 -29.32
CA SER A 56 7.47 9.46 -28.99
C SER A 56 6.82 9.35 -27.59
N HIS A 57 6.26 10.44 -27.04
CA HIS A 57 5.47 10.36 -25.78
C HIS A 57 4.33 9.35 -25.89
N ARG A 58 3.67 9.32 -27.05
CA ARG A 58 2.55 8.42 -27.33
C ARG A 58 2.97 6.95 -27.35
N GLU A 59 4.13 6.66 -27.95
CA GLU A 59 4.69 5.30 -27.97
C GLU A 59 5.09 4.82 -26.58
N VAL A 60 5.67 5.70 -25.75
CA VAL A 60 6.03 5.35 -24.36
C VAL A 60 4.78 4.99 -23.56
N VAL A 61 3.75 5.85 -23.58
CA VAL A 61 2.50 5.60 -22.86
C VAL A 61 1.82 4.31 -23.33
N ALA A 62 1.86 4.02 -24.63
CA ALA A 62 1.28 2.80 -25.19
C ALA A 62 1.99 1.50 -24.74
N ARG A 63 3.27 1.58 -24.32
CA ARG A 63 4.05 0.42 -23.83
C ARG A 63 3.97 0.23 -22.31
N LEU A 64 3.41 1.19 -21.58
CA LEU A 64 3.33 1.09 -20.13
C LEU A 64 2.46 -0.11 -19.73
N PRO A 65 2.83 -0.82 -18.65
CA PRO A 65 1.98 -1.86 -18.09
C PRO A 65 0.63 -1.24 -17.73
N GLN A 66 -0.42 -1.66 -18.42
CA GLN A 66 -1.76 -1.23 -18.09
C GLN A 66 -2.12 -1.84 -16.73
N PRO A 67 -2.73 -1.07 -15.81
CA PRO A 67 -3.29 -1.67 -14.62
C PRO A 67 -4.24 -2.77 -15.06
N THR A 68 -4.01 -4.00 -14.59
CA THR A 68 -4.96 -5.09 -14.78
C THR A 68 -6.26 -4.65 -14.14
N THR A 69 -7.17 -4.12 -14.95
CA THR A 69 -8.57 -4.03 -14.57
C THR A 69 -8.96 -5.47 -14.32
N ILE A 70 -9.06 -5.84 -13.04
CA ILE A 70 -9.80 -7.02 -12.64
C ILE A 70 -11.23 -6.69 -13.08
N GLU A 71 -11.58 -7.11 -14.28
CA GLU A 71 -12.96 -7.17 -14.71
C GLU A 71 -13.67 -7.98 -13.64
N PRO A 72 -14.67 -7.44 -12.93
CA PRO A 72 -15.49 -8.26 -12.08
C PRO A 72 -16.13 -9.29 -13.01
N GLU A 73 -15.77 -10.55 -12.83
CA GLU A 73 -16.47 -11.69 -13.42
C GLU A 73 -17.95 -11.49 -13.14
N THR A 74 -18.65 -10.98 -14.14
CA THR A 74 -20.08 -10.76 -14.10
C THR A 74 -20.68 -12.13 -14.38
N ASP A 75 -20.77 -12.93 -13.32
CA ASP A 75 -21.58 -14.13 -13.31
C ASP A 75 -23.05 -13.68 -13.27
N ALA A 76 -23.57 -13.36 -14.46
CA ALA A 76 -24.99 -13.26 -14.71
C ALA A 76 -25.43 -14.60 -15.29
N PRO A 77 -26.36 -15.27 -14.61
CA PRO A 77 -27.73 -15.05 -15.07
C PRO A 77 -28.73 -15.00 -13.90
N ALA A 78 -29.61 -14.00 -13.93
CA ALA A 78 -31.04 -14.23 -13.74
C ALA A 78 -31.81 -12.91 -13.75
N GLU A 79 -32.93 -12.90 -14.47
CA GLU A 79 -34.19 -12.43 -13.90
C GLU A 79 -35.37 -13.05 -14.70
N PRO A 80 -36.61 -13.16 -14.16
CA PRO A 80 -37.24 -12.14 -13.32
C PRO A 80 -37.97 -12.59 -12.03
N ARG A 81 -37.82 -11.71 -11.03
CA ARG A 81 -38.80 -11.18 -10.06
C ARG A 81 -39.68 -12.13 -9.22
N GLY A 82 -39.47 -12.04 -7.91
CA GLY A 82 -40.53 -12.16 -6.90
C GLY A 82 -40.39 -11.03 -5.86
N ARG A 83 -41.44 -10.21 -5.70
CA ARG A 83 -41.51 -9.12 -4.70
C ARG A 83 -41.55 -9.71 -3.28
N GLY A 84 -40.64 -9.31 -2.40
CA GLY A 84 -40.77 -9.59 -0.96
C GLY A 84 -39.45 -9.55 -0.18
N ARG A 85 -39.29 -8.49 0.62
CA ARG A 85 -38.29 -8.24 1.69
C ARG A 85 -36.81 -8.49 1.31
N PRO A 86 -35.90 -7.50 1.38
CA PRO A 86 -34.49 -7.72 1.05
C PRO A 86 -33.94 -8.84 1.95
N LYS A 87 -33.68 -10.01 1.35
CA LYS A 87 -32.94 -11.08 2.00
C LYS A 87 -31.54 -10.53 2.23
N LEU A 88 -31.21 -10.16 3.47
CA LEU A 88 -29.81 -10.09 3.89
C LEU A 88 -29.23 -11.47 3.55
N GLY A 89 -28.38 -11.58 2.53
CA GLY A 89 -27.85 -12.85 1.99
C GLY A 89 -26.96 -13.59 3.00
N VAL A 90 -27.56 -14.07 4.09
CA VAL A 90 -26.89 -14.78 5.17
C VAL A 90 -27.13 -16.26 4.98
N VAL A 91 -26.04 -16.98 4.70
CA VAL A 91 -26.05 -18.45 4.63
C VAL A 91 -25.74 -18.99 6.01
N ALA A 92 -26.63 -19.82 6.57
CA ALA A 92 -26.38 -20.51 7.83
C ALA A 92 -25.39 -21.66 7.60
N ARG A 93 -24.38 -21.75 8.47
CA ARG A 93 -23.42 -22.85 8.55
C ARG A 93 -23.23 -23.25 10.01
N GLU A 94 -23.00 -24.53 10.26
CA GLU A 94 -22.81 -25.05 11.61
C GLU A 94 -21.44 -24.64 12.17
N ILE A 95 -21.42 -24.22 13.43
CA ILE A 95 -20.20 -23.87 14.18
C ILE A 95 -20.23 -24.53 15.55
N THR A 96 -19.10 -25.13 15.93
CA THR A 96 -18.95 -25.75 17.26
C THR A 96 -18.05 -24.86 18.11
N LEU A 97 -18.57 -24.39 19.24
CA LEU A 97 -17.85 -23.55 20.20
C LEU A 97 -17.97 -24.16 21.61
N LEU A 98 -17.05 -23.76 22.50
CA LEU A 98 -17.09 -24.15 23.90
C LEU A 98 -18.31 -23.55 24.61
N PRO A 99 -18.89 -24.23 25.62
CA PRO A 99 -20.07 -23.74 26.35
C PRO A 99 -19.92 -22.29 26.86
N ARG A 100 -18.77 -21.97 27.48
CA ARG A 100 -18.44 -20.61 27.94
C ARG A 100 -18.48 -19.54 26.83
N HIS A 101 -18.21 -19.91 25.58
CA HIS A 101 -18.25 -18.97 24.46
C HIS A 101 -19.69 -18.75 24.00
N TRP A 102 -20.55 -19.76 24.09
CA TRP A 102 -21.98 -19.62 23.85
C TRP A 102 -22.64 -18.73 24.90
N ASP A 103 -22.29 -18.93 26.18
CA ASP A 103 -22.79 -18.09 27.27
C ASP A 103 -22.42 -16.61 27.04
N TRP A 104 -21.16 -16.35 26.68
CA TRP A 104 -20.70 -15.01 26.36
C TRP A 104 -21.39 -14.43 25.12
N LEU A 105 -21.57 -15.21 24.05
CA LEU A 105 -22.25 -14.81 22.81
C LEU A 105 -23.75 -14.51 23.05
N GLY A 106 -24.40 -15.29 23.92
CA GLY A 106 -25.80 -15.10 24.31
C GLY A 106 -26.02 -13.84 25.15
N ALA A 107 -25.02 -13.42 25.91
CA ALA A 107 -25.04 -12.18 26.69
C ALA A 107 -24.82 -10.90 25.84
N GLN A 108 -24.48 -11.02 24.55
CA GLN A 108 -24.18 -9.86 23.71
C GLN A 108 -25.45 -9.10 23.25
N PRO A 109 -25.44 -7.75 23.24
CA PRO A 109 -26.51 -6.97 22.66
C PRO A 109 -26.67 -7.25 21.16
N GLY A 110 -27.86 -7.71 20.75
CA GLY A 110 -28.14 -8.10 19.36
C GLY A 110 -27.85 -9.56 19.03
N GLY A 111 -27.47 -10.38 20.02
CA GLY A 111 -27.35 -11.84 19.92
C GLY A 111 -26.07 -12.36 19.27
N ALA A 112 -25.90 -13.68 19.34
CA ALA A 112 -24.68 -14.38 18.94
C ALA A 112 -24.25 -14.09 17.50
N SER A 113 -25.18 -14.03 16.55
CA SER A 113 -24.85 -13.79 15.13
C SER A 113 -24.29 -12.38 14.87
N VAL A 114 -24.78 -11.36 15.57
CA VAL A 114 -24.25 -9.99 15.45
C VAL A 114 -22.87 -9.88 16.08
N ALA A 115 -22.68 -10.50 17.24
CA ALA A 115 -21.39 -10.57 17.91
C ALA A 115 -20.33 -11.29 17.06
N LEU A 116 -20.66 -12.44 16.49
CA LEU A 116 -19.77 -13.18 15.60
C LEU A 116 -19.42 -12.38 14.34
N ARG A 117 -20.38 -11.70 13.71
CA ARG A 117 -20.10 -10.84 12.56
C ARG A 117 -19.13 -9.71 12.93
N LYS A 118 -19.34 -9.05 14.07
CA LYS A 118 -18.42 -8.00 14.56
C LYS A 118 -17.03 -8.57 14.82
N LEU A 119 -16.91 -9.74 15.43
CA LEU A 119 -15.63 -10.40 15.67
C LEU A 119 -14.91 -10.76 14.37
N VAL A 120 -15.61 -11.33 13.38
CA VAL A 120 -15.06 -11.64 12.07
C VAL A 120 -14.61 -10.38 11.35
N GLU A 121 -15.44 -9.34 11.33
CA GLU A 121 -15.08 -8.06 10.70
C GLU A 121 -13.89 -7.39 11.38
N ASN A 122 -13.83 -7.42 12.71
CA ASN A 122 -12.69 -6.88 13.46
C ASN A 122 -11.42 -7.70 13.20
N ALA A 123 -11.50 -9.03 13.16
CA ALA A 123 -10.36 -9.89 12.84
C ALA A 123 -9.88 -9.68 11.39
N ARG A 124 -10.81 -9.55 10.43
CA ARG A 124 -10.50 -9.25 9.02
C ARG A 124 -9.82 -7.89 8.89
N ARG A 125 -10.34 -6.85 9.57
CA ARG A 125 -9.72 -5.52 9.60
C ARG A 125 -8.33 -5.56 10.23
N ALA A 126 -8.19 -6.18 11.41
CA ALA A 126 -6.91 -6.26 12.11
C ALA A 126 -5.84 -7.06 11.33
N SER A 127 -6.22 -8.11 10.61
CA SER A 127 -5.30 -8.79 9.69
C SER A 127 -4.94 -7.91 8.49
N GLY A 128 -5.93 -7.27 7.86
CA GLY A 128 -5.67 -6.32 6.77
C GLY A 128 -4.79 -5.15 7.17
N ASP A 129 -4.95 -4.60 8.38
CA ASP A 129 -4.10 -3.53 8.93
C ASP A 129 -2.65 -4.00 9.14
N ARG A 130 -2.47 -5.20 9.69
CA ARG A 130 -1.14 -5.80 9.87
C ARG A 130 -0.46 -6.09 8.54
N ASP A 131 -1.21 -6.60 7.57
CA ASP A 131 -0.69 -6.90 6.23
C ASP A 131 -0.31 -5.61 5.49
N ARG A 132 -1.14 -4.56 5.59
CA ARG A 132 -0.83 -3.23 5.04
C ARG A 132 0.42 -2.62 5.68
N GLN A 133 0.53 -2.69 7.01
CA GLN A 133 1.71 -2.19 7.72
C GLN A 133 2.98 -2.96 7.35
N ARG A 134 2.89 -4.29 7.18
CA ARG A 134 4.00 -5.11 6.69
C ARG A 134 4.40 -4.69 5.27
N ALA A 135 3.44 -4.57 4.36
CA ALA A 135 3.70 -4.12 2.99
C ALA A 135 4.30 -2.70 2.93
N ALA A 136 3.87 -1.79 3.80
CA ALA A 136 4.43 -0.45 3.90
C ALA A 136 5.91 -0.46 4.36
N ARG A 137 6.24 -1.31 5.34
CA ARG A 137 7.63 -1.50 5.80
C ARG A 137 8.50 -2.15 4.74
N ASP A 138 8.01 -3.18 4.07
CA ASP A 138 8.73 -3.87 2.99
C ASP A 138 9.00 -2.90 1.84
N ALA A 139 8.01 -2.07 1.46
CA ALA A 139 8.18 -1.03 0.45
C ALA A 139 9.22 0.02 0.86
N ALA A 140 9.14 0.53 2.09
CA ALA A 140 10.13 1.48 2.59
C ALA A 140 11.53 0.87 2.61
N TYR A 141 11.67 -0.39 3.03
CA TYR A 141 12.95 -1.10 3.06
C TYR A 141 13.53 -1.31 1.67
N HIS A 142 12.74 -1.74 0.70
CA HIS A 142 13.22 -1.93 -0.68
C HIS A 142 13.73 -0.63 -1.28
N PHE A 143 12.95 0.46 -1.17
CA PHE A 143 13.39 1.77 -1.64
C PHE A 143 14.66 2.24 -0.91
N MET A 144 14.67 2.13 0.42
CA MET A 144 15.79 2.51 1.27
C MET A 144 17.06 1.75 0.92
N SER A 145 16.96 0.44 0.67
CA SER A 145 18.10 -0.39 0.29
C SER A 145 18.70 0.02 -1.05
N THR A 146 17.86 0.45 -2.01
CA THR A 146 18.34 0.93 -3.32
C THR A 146 18.98 2.32 -3.23
N MET A 147 18.38 3.23 -2.47
CA MET A 147 18.77 4.65 -2.48
C MET A 147 19.78 5.04 -1.39
N ALA A 148 19.85 4.24 -0.33
CA ALA A 148 20.60 4.57 0.88
C ALA A 148 21.34 3.37 1.50
N GLY A 149 21.48 2.26 0.79
CA GLY A 149 22.16 1.05 1.29
C GLY A 149 23.63 1.26 1.66
N ASP A 150 24.29 2.25 1.06
CA ASP A 150 25.67 2.66 1.34
C ASP A 150 25.80 3.77 2.39
N ARG A 151 24.68 4.28 2.91
CA ARG A 151 24.66 5.42 3.82
C ARG A 151 24.96 4.98 5.26
N PRO A 152 25.66 5.84 6.04
CA PRO A 152 25.83 5.61 7.46
C PRO A 152 24.49 5.47 8.19
N GLY A 153 24.41 4.51 9.11
CA GLY A 153 23.22 4.25 9.92
C GLY A 153 22.12 3.43 9.24
N PHE A 154 22.35 2.89 8.03
CA PHE A 154 21.39 2.08 7.29
C PHE A 154 20.91 0.85 8.09
N GLU A 155 21.82 0.13 8.72
CA GLU A 155 21.50 -1.08 9.50
C GLU A 155 20.63 -0.77 10.71
N GLU A 156 21.00 0.26 11.48
CA GLU A 156 20.22 0.73 12.62
C GLU A 156 18.84 1.23 12.19
N ALA A 157 18.78 1.96 11.07
CA ALA A 157 17.53 2.45 10.50
C ALA A 157 16.63 1.28 10.07
N SER A 158 17.18 0.26 9.40
CA SER A 158 16.46 -0.95 9.03
C SER A 158 15.87 -1.67 10.26
N ARG A 159 16.67 -1.83 11.32
CA ARG A 159 16.18 -2.42 12.58
C ARG A 159 15.05 -1.60 13.19
N ALA A 160 15.19 -0.28 13.25
CA ALA A 160 14.14 0.60 13.78
C ALA A 160 12.85 0.58 12.94
N LEU A 161 12.96 0.51 11.61
CA LEU A 161 11.84 0.38 10.68
C LEU A 161 11.01 -0.89 10.97
N PHE A 162 11.67 -2.04 11.09
CA PHE A 162 10.99 -3.31 11.36
C PHE A 162 10.47 -3.42 12.79
N ALA A 163 11.14 -2.78 13.76
CA ALA A 163 10.64 -2.65 15.13
C ALA A 163 9.42 -1.72 15.24
N GLY A 164 9.16 -0.88 14.23
CA GLY A 164 8.06 0.08 14.24
C GLY A 164 8.33 1.33 15.09
N ASP A 165 9.59 1.58 15.47
CA ASP A 165 9.99 2.75 16.25
C ASP A 165 10.19 3.95 15.32
N ARG A 166 9.10 4.69 15.08
CA ARG A 166 9.08 5.84 14.16
C ARG A 166 10.01 6.96 14.58
N GLN A 167 10.09 7.26 15.88
CA GLN A 167 10.91 8.35 16.38
C GLN A 167 12.37 8.02 16.16
N ARG A 168 12.81 6.85 16.63
CA ARG A 168 14.19 6.41 16.48
C ARG A 168 14.58 6.29 15.01
N PHE A 169 13.69 5.76 14.18
CA PHE A 169 13.91 5.66 12.74
C PHE A 169 14.16 7.02 12.10
N THR A 170 13.32 8.02 12.40
CA THR A 170 13.43 9.37 11.83
C THR A 170 14.72 10.08 12.26
N GLU A 171 15.17 9.87 13.50
CA GLU A 171 16.47 10.37 13.98
C GLU A 171 17.64 9.77 13.21
N LEU A 172 17.61 8.45 12.95
CA LEU A 172 18.70 7.74 12.28
C LEU A 172 18.89 8.16 10.82
N ILE A 173 17.79 8.46 10.12
CA ILE A 173 17.81 8.91 8.72
C ILE A 173 17.89 10.43 8.56
N ALA A 174 17.98 11.20 9.66
CA ALA A 174 17.88 12.66 9.63
C ALA A 174 18.92 13.33 8.72
N ASN A 175 20.13 12.76 8.66
CA ASN A 175 21.28 13.25 7.88
C ASN A 175 21.28 12.77 6.43
N TRP A 176 20.31 11.97 6.02
CA TRP A 176 20.20 11.51 4.63
C TRP A 176 19.63 12.61 3.73
N PRO A 177 19.80 12.53 2.40
CA PRO A 177 19.23 13.51 1.49
C PRO A 177 17.72 13.65 1.70
N VAL A 178 17.26 14.91 1.74
CA VAL A 178 15.89 15.27 2.12
C VAL A 178 14.83 14.49 1.34
N ASP A 179 14.95 14.42 0.01
CA ASP A 179 13.93 13.75 -0.83
C ASP A 179 13.90 12.23 -0.57
N ILE A 180 15.06 11.60 -0.34
CA ILE A 180 15.15 10.17 0.01
C ILE A 180 14.49 9.94 1.37
N ARG A 181 14.87 10.73 2.37
CA ARG A 181 14.37 10.62 3.75
C ARG A 181 12.86 10.79 3.79
N ASP A 182 12.35 11.86 3.18
CA ASP A 182 10.93 12.20 3.20
C ASP A 182 10.12 11.13 2.46
N HIS A 183 10.63 10.60 1.34
CA HIS A 183 9.99 9.50 0.62
C HIS A 183 9.93 8.20 1.45
N ILE A 184 11.01 7.84 2.13
CA ILE A 184 11.03 6.67 3.03
C ILE A 184 9.97 6.82 4.13
N VAL A 185 9.84 7.99 4.75
CA VAL A 185 8.84 8.26 5.78
C VAL A 185 7.42 8.14 5.22
N ILE A 186 7.19 8.66 4.01
CA ILE A 186 5.89 8.52 3.32
C ILE A 186 5.56 7.04 3.09
N LEU A 187 6.50 6.23 2.60
CA LEU A 187 6.27 4.80 2.35
C LEU A 187 6.03 4.02 3.65
N ALA A 188 6.88 4.22 4.66
CA ALA A 188 6.88 3.45 5.91
C ALA A 188 5.64 3.70 6.76
N PHE A 189 5.08 4.91 6.72
CA PHE A 189 4.03 5.35 7.64
C PHE A 189 2.74 5.82 6.95
N ARG A 190 2.52 5.41 5.69
CA ARG A 190 1.33 5.79 4.89
C ARG A 190 -0.02 5.47 5.54
N ASP A 191 -0.09 4.41 6.33
CA ASP A 191 -1.33 3.98 7.00
C ASP A 191 -1.60 4.74 8.31
N GLN A 192 -0.57 5.29 8.97
CA GLN A 192 -0.76 6.03 10.23
C GLN A 192 -1.35 7.43 10.02
N ALA A 193 -1.21 7.99 8.81
CA ALA A 193 -1.80 9.28 8.47
C ALA A 193 -3.32 9.22 8.20
N ALA A 194 -3.90 8.02 8.13
CA ALA A 194 -5.33 7.79 7.85
C ALA A 194 -6.15 7.41 9.10
N ALA A 195 -5.53 7.22 10.26
CA ALA A 195 -6.24 7.00 11.51
C ALA A 195 -6.67 8.37 12.08
N PRO A 196 -7.97 8.70 12.14
CA PRO A 196 -8.41 9.86 12.91
C PRO A 196 -8.06 9.63 14.39
N PRO A 197 -7.73 10.69 15.15
CA PRO A 197 -7.65 10.57 16.60
C PRO A 197 -9.01 10.11 17.13
N ALA A 198 -8.98 9.14 18.05
CA ALA A 198 -10.15 8.61 18.75
C ALA A 198 -10.80 9.68 19.64
#